data_AF-A0A2E9ZH81-F1
#
_entry.id   AF-A0A2E9ZH81-F1
#
_cell.length_a   1.000
_cell.length_b   1.000
_cell.length_c   1.000
_cell.angle_alpha   90.00
_cell.angle_beta   90.00
_cell.angle_gamma   90.00
#
_symmetry.space_group_name_H-M   'P 1'
#
loop_
_entity.id
_entity.type
_entity.pdbx_description
1 polymer ?
#
loop_
_entity_poly.entity_id
_entity_poly.type
_entity_poly.pdbx_seq_one_letter_code
_entity_poly.pdbx_strand_id
1 'polypeptide(L)'
;MLPENRRSGEHPLSHRLICGTHKDLHKMMELGSFREDLFYRINIFPIVMPPLSERVSDIPQLARARLTKLDPGKNYRLSDSAIPFLKLIEYRGNIRELRDILNRAMVMSDTDELDHVAI
;
A
#
# COMPACT_ATOMS: atom_id res chain seq x y z
N MET A 1 -13.71 57.74 5.59
CA MET A 1 -13.74 57.05 6.91
C MET A 1 -13.92 55.57 6.63
N LEU A 2 -12.85 54.78 6.72
CA LEU A 2 -12.91 53.30 6.69
C LEU A 2 -12.81 52.81 8.13
N PRO A 3 -13.71 51.93 8.57
CA PRO A 3 -13.28 50.68 9.19
C PRO A 3 -14.23 49.53 8.75
N GLU A 4 -13.93 48.24 8.80
CA GLU A 4 -13.13 47.48 9.73
C GLU A 4 -12.42 46.32 9.00
N ASN A 5 -11.18 46.09 9.41
CA ASN A 5 -10.41 44.90 9.10
C ASN A 5 -11.13 43.69 9.73
N ARG A 6 -11.87 42.90 8.93
CA ARG A 6 -12.33 41.57 9.38
C ARG A 6 -11.09 40.72 9.66
N ARG A 7 -10.68 40.63 10.92
CA ARG A 7 -9.82 39.56 11.40
C ARG A 7 -10.55 38.26 11.09
N SER A 8 -10.07 37.52 10.09
CA SER A 8 -10.47 36.13 9.86
C SER A 8 -10.27 35.40 11.19
N GLY A 9 -11.37 34.97 11.81
CA GLY A 9 -11.35 34.32 13.10
C GLY A 9 -10.45 33.08 13.05
N GLU A 10 -9.63 32.90 14.09
CA GLU A 10 -8.92 31.64 14.31
C GLU A 10 -9.96 30.56 14.56
N HIS A 11 -10.23 29.75 13.53
CA HIS A 11 -11.02 28.55 13.69
C HIS A 11 -10.10 27.45 14.23
N PRO A 12 -10.40 26.86 15.41
CA PRO A 12 -9.60 25.77 15.93
C PRO A 12 -9.63 24.59 14.96
N LEU A 13 -8.47 24.27 14.38
CA LEU A 13 -8.30 23.18 13.43
C LEU A 13 -8.16 21.85 14.20
N SER A 14 -9.25 21.08 14.29
CA SER A 14 -9.24 19.71 14.85
C SER A 14 -9.04 18.67 13.74
N HIS A 15 -7.88 18.00 13.73
CA HIS A 15 -7.49 17.04 12.68
C HIS A 15 -6.78 15.83 13.27
N ARG A 16 -6.90 14.68 12.60
CA ARG A 16 -6.05 13.50 12.83
C ARG A 16 -5.01 13.43 11.71
N LEU A 17 -3.73 13.49 12.07
CA LEU A 17 -2.63 13.35 11.12
C LEU A 17 -2.24 11.86 10.99
N ILE A 18 -2.19 11.36 9.75
CA ILE A 18 -1.61 10.06 9.40
C ILE A 18 -0.57 10.32 8.32
N CYS A 19 0.67 9.90 8.55
CA CYS A 19 1.77 10.04 7.62
C CYS A 19 2.42 8.67 7.35
N GLY A 20 3.02 8.51 6.17
CA GLY A 20 3.77 7.32 5.80
C GLY A 20 4.90 7.68 4.84
N THR A 21 6.04 7.03 4.96
CA THR A 21 7.23 7.26 4.13
C THR A 21 7.98 5.95 3.88
N HIS A 22 8.60 5.84 2.71
CA HIS A 22 9.57 4.76 2.40
C HIS A 22 11.03 5.21 2.63
N LYS A 23 11.24 6.50 2.91
CA LYS A 23 12.57 7.06 3.18
C LYS A 23 12.91 6.91 4.66
N ASP A 24 14.18 6.69 4.92
CA ASP A 24 14.75 6.66 6.26
C ASP A 24 14.83 8.08 6.83
N LEU A 25 13.89 8.42 7.72
CA LEU A 25 13.82 9.76 8.32
C LEU A 25 15.02 10.06 9.22
N HIS A 26 15.61 9.04 9.86
CA HIS A 26 16.81 9.25 10.69
C HIS A 26 17.99 9.72 9.83
N LYS A 27 18.27 9.03 8.72
CA LYS A 27 19.29 9.47 7.76
C LYS A 27 18.99 10.84 7.17
N MET A 28 17.72 11.14 6.91
CA MET A 28 17.35 12.45 6.37
C MET A 28 17.56 13.59 7.38
N MET A 29 17.37 13.34 8.68
CA MET A 29 17.71 14.29 9.75
C MET A 29 19.21 14.49 9.87
N GLU A 30 20.01 13.42 9.82
CA GLU A 30 21.48 13.48 9.83
C GLU A 30 22.02 14.33 8.67
N LEU A 31 21.39 14.24 7.49
CA LEU A 31 21.72 15.02 6.30
C LEU A 31 21.15 16.45 6.31
N GLY A 32 20.44 16.87 7.37
CA GLY A 32 19.79 18.18 7.46
C GLY A 32 18.61 18.39 6.49
N SER A 33 18.19 17.33 5.79
CA SER A 33 17.11 17.34 4.80
C SER A 33 15.73 17.09 5.40
N PHE A 34 15.65 16.76 6.68
CA PHE A 34 14.41 16.59 7.43
C PHE A 34 14.47 17.28 8.79
N ARG A 35 13.34 17.85 9.19
CA ARG A 35 13.18 18.60 10.42
C ARG A 35 13.03 17.67 11.62
N GLU A 36 13.98 17.78 12.55
CA GLU A 36 14.00 16.97 13.78
C GLU A 36 12.78 17.25 14.68
N ASP A 37 12.36 18.52 14.80
CA ASP A 37 11.19 18.89 15.58
C ASP A 37 9.88 18.30 15.05
N LEU A 38 9.76 18.15 13.72
CA LEU A 38 8.63 17.48 13.09
C LEU A 38 8.70 15.98 13.31
N PHE A 39 9.89 15.36 13.21
CA PHE A 39 10.08 13.93 13.43
C PHE A 39 9.54 13.50 14.80
N TYR A 40 9.94 14.17 15.87
CA TYR A 40 9.49 13.82 17.23
C TYR A 40 7.98 14.03 17.43
N ARG A 41 7.34 14.91 16.66
CA ARG A 41 5.88 15.12 16.71
C ARG A 41 5.10 14.01 16.00
N ILE A 42 5.62 13.49 14.89
CA ILE A 42 4.91 12.50 14.07
C ILE A 42 5.31 11.05 14.41
N ASN A 43 6.48 10.84 14.99
CA ASN A 43 7.02 9.50 15.29
C ASN A 43 6.63 8.99 16.70
N ILE A 44 5.47 9.41 17.21
CA ILE A 44 4.96 8.98 18.53
C ILE A 44 4.48 7.53 18.48
N PHE A 45 3.86 7.13 17.36
CA PHE A 45 3.32 5.79 17.17
C PHE A 45 3.71 5.25 15.79
N PRO A 46 4.95 4.78 15.61
CA PRO A 46 5.40 4.23 14.35
C PRO A 46 4.73 2.89 14.06
N ILE A 47 4.18 2.75 12.85
CA ILE A 47 3.69 1.49 12.32
C ILE A 47 4.63 1.05 11.20
N VAL A 48 5.45 0.04 11.48
CA VAL A 48 6.35 -0.53 10.49
C VAL A 48 5.56 -1.52 9.63
N MET A 49 5.56 -1.29 8.32
CA MET A 49 4.92 -2.19 7.36
C MET A 49 5.97 -3.16 6.81
N PRO A 50 5.92 -4.46 7.16
CA PRO A 50 6.90 -5.42 6.64
C PRO A 50 6.73 -5.58 5.13
N PRO A 51 7.80 -5.82 4.36
CA PRO A 51 7.66 -6.15 2.95
C PRO A 51 6.84 -7.44 2.77
N LEU A 52 6.27 -7.64 1.58
CA LEU A 52 5.44 -8.82 1.29
C LEU A 52 6.25 -10.13 1.40
N SER A 53 7.56 -10.07 1.14
CA SER A 53 8.50 -11.20 1.31
C SER A 53 8.65 -11.68 2.75
N GLU A 54 8.38 -10.84 3.75
CA GLU A 54 8.39 -11.22 5.17
C GLU A 54 7.04 -11.81 5.64
N ARG A 55 6.01 -11.74 4.79
CA ARG A 55 4.64 -12.22 5.08
C ARG A 55 4.05 -13.04 3.94
N VAL A 56 4.84 -13.97 3.44
CA VAL A 56 4.48 -14.89 2.33
C VAL A 56 3.19 -15.67 2.61
N SER A 57 2.90 -15.94 3.89
CA SER A 57 1.65 -16.59 4.33
C SER A 57 0.40 -15.83 3.94
N ASP A 58 0.47 -14.50 3.84
CA ASP A 58 -0.67 -13.62 3.60
C ASP A 58 -1.00 -13.51 2.10
N ILE A 59 -0.06 -13.88 1.22
CA ILE A 59 -0.18 -13.74 -0.24
C ILE A 59 -1.48 -14.33 -0.78
N PRO A 60 -1.93 -15.55 -0.42
CA PRO A 60 -3.15 -16.12 -0.99
C PRO A 60 -4.39 -15.30 -0.63
N GLN A 61 -4.49 -14.82 0.61
CA GLN A 61 -5.62 -14.02 1.06
C GLN A 61 -5.58 -12.63 0.40
N LEU A 62 -4.41 -12.00 0.34
CA LEU A 62 -4.22 -10.72 -0.33
C LEU A 62 -4.57 -10.82 -1.81
N ALA A 63 -4.13 -11.88 -2.50
CA ALA A 63 -4.40 -12.08 -3.92
C ALA A 63 -5.91 -12.25 -4.18
N ARG A 64 -6.60 -13.10 -3.41
CA ARG A 64 -8.05 -13.27 -3.50
C ARG A 64 -8.79 -11.95 -3.29
N ALA A 65 -8.44 -11.21 -2.23
CA ALA A 65 -9.05 -9.92 -1.95
C ALA A 65 -8.76 -8.86 -3.03
N ARG A 66 -7.63 -8.97 -3.74
CA ARG A 66 -7.30 -8.09 -4.87
C ARG A 66 -8.10 -8.46 -6.12
N LEU A 67 -8.23 -9.73 -6.45
CA LEU A 67 -9.03 -10.19 -7.59
C LEU A 67 -10.47 -9.66 -7.51
N THR A 68 -11.11 -9.79 -6.35
CA THR A 68 -12.47 -9.24 -6.10
C THR A 68 -12.56 -7.72 -6.31
N LYS A 69 -11.47 -6.98 -6.06
CA LYS A 69 -11.44 -5.52 -6.25
C LYS A 69 -11.10 -5.11 -7.67
N LEU A 70 -10.36 -5.92 -8.40
CA LEU A 70 -9.92 -5.61 -9.76
C LEU A 70 -11.06 -5.80 -10.76
N ASP A 71 -11.86 -6.84 -10.58
CA ASP A 71 -13.08 -7.07 -11.35
C ASP A 71 -14.22 -7.54 -10.44
N PRO A 72 -15.02 -6.63 -9.87
CA PRO A 72 -16.14 -7.02 -9.02
C PRO A 72 -17.25 -7.79 -9.74
N GLY A 73 -17.28 -7.78 -11.08
CA GLY A 73 -18.28 -8.46 -11.91
C GLY A 73 -17.91 -9.91 -12.22
N LYS A 74 -16.63 -10.27 -12.17
CA LYS A 74 -16.12 -11.62 -12.37
C LYS A 74 -15.54 -12.21 -11.10
N ASN A 75 -15.87 -13.49 -10.85
CA ASN A 75 -15.37 -14.21 -9.70
C ASN A 75 -14.11 -15.00 -10.05
N TYR A 76 -13.00 -14.29 -10.34
CA TYR A 76 -11.71 -14.94 -10.56
C TYR A 76 -11.28 -15.76 -9.33
N ARG A 77 -10.86 -17.00 -9.56
CA ARG A 77 -10.38 -17.93 -8.53
C ARG A 77 -8.93 -18.29 -8.81
N LEU A 78 -8.15 -18.45 -7.75
CA LEU A 78 -6.81 -19.04 -7.86
C LEU A 78 -6.96 -20.55 -7.75
N SER A 79 -6.46 -21.29 -8.74
CA SER A 79 -6.34 -22.75 -8.64
C SER A 79 -5.33 -23.14 -7.56
N ASP A 80 -5.35 -24.41 -7.16
CA ASP A 80 -4.37 -24.96 -6.23
C ASP A 80 -2.94 -24.91 -6.77
N SER A 81 -2.77 -24.86 -8.10
CA SER A 81 -1.46 -24.71 -8.76
C SER A 81 -0.90 -23.29 -8.69
N ALA A 82 -1.76 -22.26 -8.71
CA ALA A 82 -1.33 -20.87 -8.72
C ALA A 82 -0.74 -20.40 -7.38
N ILE A 83 -1.29 -20.91 -6.27
CA ILE A 83 -0.92 -20.46 -4.92
C ILE A 83 0.57 -20.71 -4.58
N PRO A 84 1.14 -21.91 -4.81
CA PRO A 84 2.57 -22.15 -4.61
C PRO A 84 3.45 -21.21 -5.45
N PHE A 85 3.08 -20.97 -6.71
CA PHE A 85 3.84 -20.08 -7.60
C PHE A 85 3.84 -18.63 -7.10
N LEU A 86 2.68 -18.11 -6.72
CA LEU A 86 2.57 -16.78 -6.12
C LEU A 86 3.44 -16.63 -4.87
N LYS A 87 3.65 -17.69 -4.09
CA LYS A 87 4.50 -17.65 -2.89
C LYS A 87 6.01 -17.67 -3.19
N LEU A 88 6.42 -18.13 -4.37
CA LEU A 88 7.83 -18.23 -4.77
C LEU A 88 8.39 -16.93 -5.38
N ILE A 89 7.51 -16.00 -5.76
CA ILE A 89 7.91 -14.74 -6.40
C ILE A 89 8.51 -13.77 -5.37
N GLU A 90 9.64 -13.14 -5.71
CA GLU A 90 10.20 -12.03 -4.94
C GLU A 90 9.49 -10.72 -5.30
N TYR A 91 8.69 -10.19 -4.38
CA TYR A 91 7.91 -8.96 -4.59
C TYR A 91 8.66 -7.69 -4.16
N ARG A 92 9.62 -7.22 -4.97
CA ARG A 92 10.35 -5.95 -4.71
C ARG A 92 9.40 -4.75 -4.67
N GLY A 93 8.39 -4.76 -5.52
CA GLY A 93 7.28 -3.80 -5.58
C GLY A 93 6.15 -4.08 -4.59
N ASN A 94 6.28 -5.10 -3.74
CA ASN A 94 5.30 -5.50 -2.73
C ASN A 94 3.92 -5.75 -3.36
N ILE A 95 2.86 -5.25 -2.72
CA ILE A 95 1.46 -5.41 -3.15
C ILE A 95 1.21 -4.84 -4.56
N ARG A 96 2.02 -3.87 -5.02
CA ARG A 96 1.89 -3.33 -6.38
C ARG A 96 2.23 -4.39 -7.43
N GLU A 97 3.34 -5.10 -7.25
CA GLU A 97 3.72 -6.20 -8.14
C GLU A 97 2.73 -7.36 -8.09
N LEU A 98 2.26 -7.74 -6.90
CA LEU A 98 1.21 -8.76 -6.76
C LEU A 98 -0.03 -8.39 -7.58
N ARG A 99 -0.49 -7.14 -7.50
CA ARG A 99 -1.62 -6.66 -8.29
C ARG A 99 -1.33 -6.73 -9.79
N ASP A 100 -0.14 -6.34 -10.22
CA ASP A 100 0.20 -6.30 -11.64
C ASP A 100 0.33 -7.71 -12.25
N ILE A 101 0.83 -8.68 -11.48
CA ILE A 101 0.82 -10.12 -11.84
C ILE A 101 -0.63 -10.61 -11.99
N LEU A 102 -1.49 -10.35 -11.01
CA LEU A 102 -2.90 -10.76 -11.07
C LEU A 102 -3.65 -10.11 -12.24
N ASN A 103 -3.39 -8.84 -12.53
CA ASN A 103 -3.93 -8.16 -13.71
C ASN A 103 -3.53 -8.86 -15.00
N ARG A 104 -2.26 -9.25 -15.13
CA ARG A 104 -1.77 -9.97 -16.30
C ARG A 104 -2.42 -11.35 -16.41
N ALA A 105 -2.50 -12.09 -15.31
CA ALA A 105 -3.12 -13.41 -15.26
C ALA A 105 -4.58 -13.39 -15.72
N MET A 106 -5.36 -12.39 -15.30
CA MET A 106 -6.75 -12.22 -15.74
C MET A 106 -6.89 -11.94 -17.24
N VAL A 107 -5.90 -11.27 -17.86
CA VAL A 107 -5.89 -11.02 -19.31
C VAL A 107 -5.45 -12.26 -20.09
N MET A 108 -4.59 -13.08 -19.50
CA MET A 108 -4.03 -14.28 -20.14
C MET A 108 -4.89 -15.53 -19.98
N SER A 109 -5.82 -15.56 -19.03
CA SER A 109 -6.72 -16.70 -18.83
C SER A 109 -7.99 -16.55 -19.65
N ASP A 110 -8.34 -17.61 -20.38
CA ASP A 110 -9.63 -17.73 -21.07
C ASP A 110 -10.78 -18.11 -20.13
N THR A 111 -10.48 -18.40 -18.86
CA THR A 111 -11.44 -18.81 -17.84
C THR A 111 -11.36 -17.92 -16.61
N ASP A 112 -12.36 -18.01 -15.73
CA ASP A 112 -12.33 -17.31 -14.45
C ASP A 112 -11.51 -18.07 -13.38
N GLU A 113 -10.76 -19.11 -13.77
CA GLU A 113 -9.78 -19.79 -12.92
C GLU A 113 -8.36 -19.43 -13.40
N LEU A 114 -7.52 -18.98 -12.48
CA LEU A 114 -6.13 -18.59 -12.72
C LEU A 114 -5.22 -19.70 -12.22
N ASP A 115 -4.44 -20.28 -13.13
CA ASP A 115 -3.48 -21.34 -12.86
C ASP A 115 -2.03 -20.82 -12.85
N HIS A 116 -1.09 -21.71 -12.56
CA HIS A 116 0.33 -21.38 -12.55
C HIS A 116 0.89 -20.93 -13.91
N VAL A 117 0.18 -21.14 -15.02
CA VAL A 117 0.62 -20.70 -16.36
C VAL A 117 0.22 -19.23 -16.57
N ALA A 118 -0.91 -18.82 -16.01
CA ALA A 118 -1.38 -17.44 -16.03
C ALA A 118 -0.63 -16.53 -15.04
N ILE A 119 -0.12 -17.07 -13.93
CA ILE A 119 0.68 -16.36 -12.90
C ILE A 119 2.11 -16.11 -13.37
#